data_AF-A0A943K270-F1
#
_entry.id   AF-A0A943K270-F1
#
_cell.length_a   1.000
_cell.length_b   1.000
_cell.length_c   1.000
_cell.angle_alpha   90.00
_cell.angle_beta   90.00
_cell.angle_gamma   90.00
#
_symmetry.space_group_name_H-M   'P 1'
#
loop_
_entity.id
_entity.type
_entity.pdbx_description
1 polymer ?
#
loop_
_entity_poly.entity_id
_entity_poly.type
_entity_poly.pdbx_seq_one_letter_code
_entity_poly.pdbx_strand_id
1 'polypeptide(L)'
;MVNISVGNGQGITQAIASNLGLSSADCKKINLSTWTKVMTLVDQNNQQNKAEGKDSIFTGGNNVNNINNKASWKTDFQVKPNQQLNFDEGIWSKIKELLTGKPQEVKKDEPTQQNTPKPEVSSPSVSAPEAAKPVAVTTKVETPAPAQPVPSAQQVEETGEAQLLQKGKEMAETFKAMPNLDDGNLINEDVELQITDDNWRALAGKKDKTDAEKQQLDTQYKTNIKTLGKAYTTYIDKTYGNGDGVLSQDEYTKFEETMKPEILKDDPEAAQLPSNAFKHLDLNKDGSIDHEEISSYLHAIDFGTEEGKSNGLNGKISAYDFMSNSIALGKSEKNMIDQKLAYTYNALFGKKPVE
;
A
#
# COMPACT_ATOMS: atom_id res chain seq x y z
N MET A 1 14.08 38.21 -4.12
CA MET A 1 13.75 36.89 -3.54
C MET A 1 12.28 36.87 -3.19
N VAL A 2 11.64 35.71 -3.19
CA VAL A 2 10.25 35.55 -2.76
C VAL A 2 10.20 34.64 -1.54
N ASN A 3 9.59 35.12 -0.46
CA ASN A 3 9.50 34.41 0.81
C ASN A 3 8.07 33.89 0.98
N ILE A 4 7.90 32.59 1.21
CA ILE A 4 6.60 31.98 1.50
C ILE A 4 6.64 31.24 2.85
N SER A 5 5.59 31.38 3.65
CA SER A 5 5.54 30.81 5.01
C SER A 5 4.88 29.43 5.01
N VAL A 6 5.46 28.49 5.76
CA VAL A 6 4.88 27.16 6.00
C VAL A 6 3.87 27.21 7.16
N GLY A 7 2.60 26.90 6.90
CA GLY A 7 1.57 26.76 7.92
C GLY A 7 1.73 25.53 8.81
N ASN A 8 0.94 25.44 9.88
CA ASN A 8 0.99 24.27 10.77
C ASN A 8 0.47 23.00 10.05
N GLY A 9 1.24 21.91 10.10
CA GLY A 9 0.94 20.67 9.37
C GLY A 9 1.11 20.75 7.85
N GLN A 10 1.70 21.83 7.32
CA GLN A 10 1.86 22.06 5.89
C GLN A 10 3.25 21.61 5.39
N GLY A 11 3.31 20.93 4.25
CA GLY A 11 4.55 20.65 3.53
C GLY A 11 4.84 21.69 2.44
N ILE A 12 5.99 21.55 1.76
CA ILE A 12 6.45 22.53 0.77
C ILE A 12 5.50 22.65 -0.42
N THR A 13 5.00 21.54 -0.95
CA THR A 13 4.05 21.55 -2.10
C THR A 13 2.76 22.28 -1.75
N GLN A 14 2.20 22.06 -0.55
CA GLN A 14 1.01 22.78 -0.10
C GLN A 14 1.30 24.26 0.18
N ALA A 15 2.48 24.61 0.69
CA ALA A 15 2.88 26.01 0.93
C ALA A 15 3.01 26.79 -0.39
N ILE A 16 3.67 26.20 -1.39
CA ILE A 16 3.76 26.76 -2.76
C ILE A 16 2.36 26.93 -3.36
N ALA A 17 1.52 25.88 -3.33
CA ALA A 17 0.16 25.94 -3.86
C ALA A 17 -0.68 27.07 -3.24
N SER A 18 -0.61 27.21 -1.91
CA SER A 18 -1.35 28.22 -1.16
C SER A 18 -0.88 29.64 -1.49
N ASN A 19 0.43 29.85 -1.66
CA ASN A 19 0.96 31.16 -2.05
C ASN A 19 0.58 31.55 -3.49
N LEU A 20 0.39 30.58 -4.38
CA LEU A 20 -0.10 30.80 -5.74
C LEU A 20 -1.64 30.91 -5.82
N GLY A 21 -2.35 30.79 -4.70
CA GLY A 21 -3.83 30.85 -4.66
C GLY A 21 -4.52 29.67 -5.33
N LEU A 22 -3.82 28.54 -5.53
CA LEU A 22 -4.39 27.34 -6.12
C LEU A 22 -5.35 26.67 -5.13
N SER A 23 -6.58 26.40 -5.57
CA SER A 23 -7.51 25.61 -4.75
C SER A 23 -7.09 24.15 -4.70
N SER A 24 -7.58 23.39 -3.72
CA SER A 24 -7.37 21.94 -3.66
C SER A 24 -7.83 21.22 -4.94
N ALA A 25 -8.87 21.75 -5.61
CA ALA A 25 -9.35 21.23 -6.89
C ALA A 25 -8.41 21.58 -8.06
N ASP A 26 -7.64 22.65 -7.98
CA ASP A 26 -6.61 22.99 -8.98
C ASP A 26 -5.33 22.17 -8.75
N CYS A 27 -4.92 21.97 -7.49
CA CYS A 27 -3.83 21.07 -7.13
C CYS A 27 -4.06 19.64 -7.64
N LYS A 28 -5.31 19.14 -7.59
CA LYS A 28 -5.69 17.82 -8.13
C LYS A 28 -5.56 17.72 -9.67
N LYS A 29 -5.55 18.83 -10.41
CA LYS A 29 -5.33 18.85 -11.87
C LYS A 29 -3.85 18.81 -12.25
N ILE A 30 -2.95 19.11 -11.30
CA ILE A 30 -1.52 19.18 -11.53
C ILE A 30 -0.91 17.79 -11.28
N ASN A 31 -0.47 17.14 -12.36
CA ASN A 31 0.05 15.77 -12.30
C ASN A 31 1.36 15.64 -11.51
N LEU A 32 1.64 14.42 -11.03
CA LEU A 32 2.80 14.13 -10.19
C LEU A 32 4.13 14.54 -10.86
N SER A 33 4.28 14.36 -12.17
CA SER A 33 5.50 14.73 -12.88
C SER A 33 5.74 16.24 -12.96
N THR A 34 4.69 17.06 -12.89
CA THR A 34 4.82 18.51 -12.71
C THR A 34 5.23 18.87 -11.28
N TRP A 35 4.65 18.20 -10.28
CA TRP A 35 5.07 18.37 -8.88
C TRP A 35 6.52 17.92 -8.64
N THR A 36 6.98 16.83 -9.27
CA THR A 36 8.38 16.40 -9.22
C THR A 36 9.32 17.46 -9.80
N LYS A 37 8.99 18.06 -10.96
CA LYS A 37 9.76 19.18 -11.54
C LYS A 37 9.82 20.39 -10.61
N VAL A 38 8.71 20.73 -9.94
CA VAL A 38 8.68 21.79 -8.92
C VAL A 38 9.57 21.43 -7.74
N MET A 39 9.54 20.20 -7.25
CA MET A 39 10.39 19.77 -6.13
C MET A 39 11.88 19.67 -6.51
N THR A 40 12.22 19.43 -7.79
CA THR A 40 13.59 19.60 -8.30
C THR A 40 14.04 21.07 -8.25
N LEU A 41 13.16 22.01 -8.58
CA LEU A 41 13.46 23.45 -8.45
C LEU A 41 13.58 23.89 -6.97
N VAL A 42 12.80 23.29 -6.07
CA VAL A 42 12.92 23.48 -4.62
C VAL A 42 14.27 22.97 -4.10
N ASP A 43 14.70 21.77 -4.52
CA ASP A 43 16.02 21.23 -4.19
C ASP A 43 17.15 22.10 -4.75
N GLN A 44 17.06 22.52 -6.02
CA GLN A 44 18.02 23.45 -6.64
C GLN A 44 18.16 24.74 -5.83
N ASN A 45 17.06 25.33 -5.35
CA ASN A 45 17.09 26.51 -4.49
C ASN A 45 17.74 26.23 -3.13
N ASN A 46 17.48 25.07 -2.54
CA ASN A 46 18.07 24.68 -1.25
C ASN A 46 19.59 24.45 -1.36
N GLN A 47 20.04 23.83 -2.47
CA GLN A 47 21.45 23.69 -2.81
C GLN A 47 22.12 25.06 -3.05
N GLN A 48 21.46 25.96 -3.79
CA GLN A 48 21.98 27.32 -4.03
C GLN A 48 22.12 28.12 -2.73
N ASN A 49 21.08 28.14 -1.87
CA ASN A 49 21.16 28.79 -0.56
C ASN A 49 22.34 28.25 0.26
N LYS A 50 22.53 26.92 0.30
CA LYS A 50 23.64 26.28 1.01
C LYS A 50 25.01 26.68 0.44
N ALA A 51 25.14 26.83 -0.88
CA ALA A 51 26.38 27.30 -1.53
C ALA A 51 26.67 28.78 -1.25
N GLU A 52 25.62 29.60 -1.10
CA GLU A 52 25.71 31.04 -0.81
C GLU A 52 25.76 31.36 0.70
N GLY A 53 25.78 30.35 1.58
CA GLY A 53 25.80 30.54 3.03
C GLY A 53 24.48 31.03 3.64
N LYS A 54 23.37 30.90 2.92
CA LYS A 54 22.01 31.24 3.35
C LYS A 54 21.32 30.06 4.04
N ASP A 55 20.27 30.35 4.80
CA ASP A 55 19.43 29.32 5.43
C ASP A 55 18.82 28.34 4.42
N SER A 56 18.85 27.06 4.78
CA SER A 56 18.19 25.99 4.03
C SER A 56 16.66 26.08 4.16
N ILE A 57 15.97 26.01 3.02
CA ILE A 57 14.50 26.03 2.97
C ILE A 57 13.88 24.69 3.37
N PHE A 58 14.65 23.60 3.40
CA PHE A 58 14.21 22.33 4.00
C PHE A 58 15.39 21.52 4.54
N THR A 59 15.08 20.48 5.32
CA THR A 59 16.02 19.55 5.95
C THR A 59 15.65 18.09 5.67
N GLY A 60 16.54 17.15 5.99
CA GLY A 60 16.35 15.74 5.67
C GLY A 60 16.79 15.37 4.24
N GLY A 61 16.20 14.31 3.69
CA GLY A 61 16.40 13.86 2.31
C GLY A 61 15.76 14.79 1.27
N ASN A 62 16.05 14.53 0.00
CA ASN A 62 15.59 15.33 -1.15
C ASN A 62 15.12 14.48 -2.34
N ASN A 63 14.56 13.27 -2.12
CA ASN A 63 14.16 12.40 -3.21
C ASN A 63 12.86 12.89 -3.89
N VAL A 64 13.00 13.70 -4.94
CA VAL A 64 11.91 14.29 -5.74
C VAL A 64 10.96 13.26 -6.39
N ASN A 65 11.36 11.98 -6.45
CA ASN A 65 10.53 10.89 -6.98
C ASN A 65 9.58 10.32 -5.92
N ASN A 66 9.86 10.54 -4.63
CA ASN A 66 9.08 10.00 -3.51
C ASN A 66 8.03 10.99 -2.97
N ILE A 67 7.78 12.13 -3.63
CA ILE A 67 6.99 13.23 -3.05
C ILE A 67 5.51 12.90 -2.79
N ASN A 68 4.97 11.85 -3.40
CA ASN A 68 3.65 11.27 -3.09
C ASN A 68 3.70 10.15 -2.03
N ASN A 69 4.88 9.61 -1.72
CA ASN A 69 5.05 8.55 -0.72
C ASN A 69 5.04 9.14 0.70
N LYS A 70 3.93 8.90 1.42
CA LYS A 70 3.69 9.36 2.80
C LYS A 70 4.75 8.95 3.82
N ALA A 71 5.47 7.83 3.60
CA ALA A 71 6.58 7.44 4.48
C ALA A 71 7.75 8.43 4.37
N SER A 72 8.04 8.93 3.16
CA SER A 72 9.11 9.90 2.94
C SER A 72 8.82 11.28 3.55
N TRP A 73 7.55 11.63 3.79
CA TRP A 73 7.18 12.95 4.34
C TRP A 73 7.72 13.23 5.76
N LYS A 74 8.28 12.21 6.42
CA LYS A 74 8.98 12.31 7.72
C LYS A 74 10.50 12.28 7.60
N THR A 75 11.05 11.95 6.43
CA THR A 75 12.50 11.85 6.17
C THR A 75 13.00 12.94 5.23
N ASP A 76 12.21 13.31 4.24
CA ASP A 76 12.57 14.13 3.08
C ASP A 76 11.78 15.45 3.08
N PHE A 77 12.40 16.51 2.55
CA PHE A 77 11.78 17.84 2.43
C PHE A 77 11.17 18.40 3.73
N GLN A 78 11.76 18.04 4.88
CA GLN A 78 11.25 18.38 6.20
C GLN A 78 11.32 19.88 6.46
N VAL A 79 10.17 20.46 6.81
CA VAL A 79 9.97 21.87 7.16
C VAL A 79 9.31 22.01 8.53
N LYS A 80 9.55 23.14 9.19
CA LYS A 80 8.99 23.45 10.51
C LYS A 80 7.78 24.40 10.38
N PRO A 81 6.78 24.32 11.28
CA PRO A 81 5.70 25.31 11.33
C PRO A 81 6.25 26.73 11.46
N ASN A 82 5.73 27.65 10.63
CA ASN A 82 6.15 29.04 10.47
C ASN A 82 7.57 29.24 9.88
N GLN A 83 8.19 28.20 9.31
CA GLN A 83 9.43 28.36 8.54
C GLN A 83 9.17 29.21 7.29
N GLN A 84 10.12 30.10 6.96
CA GLN A 84 10.12 30.85 5.71
C GLN A 84 10.92 30.09 4.66
N LEU A 85 10.32 29.90 3.48
CA LEU A 85 10.96 29.33 2.32
C LEU A 85 11.36 30.49 1.40
N ASN A 86 12.65 30.82 1.39
CA ASN A 86 13.21 31.96 0.67
C ASN A 86 13.70 31.51 -0.71
N PHE A 87 12.94 31.81 -1.75
CA PHE A 87 13.22 31.45 -3.14
C PHE A 87 13.93 32.57 -3.91
N ASP A 88 14.84 32.17 -4.81
CA ASP A 88 15.29 33.03 -5.90
C ASP A 88 14.12 33.38 -6.85
N GLU A 89 14.16 34.57 -7.45
CA GLU A 89 13.10 35.04 -8.36
C GLU A 89 13.07 34.27 -9.68
N GLY A 90 14.23 33.85 -10.22
CA GLY A 90 14.33 33.03 -11.42
C GLY A 90 13.85 31.59 -11.20
N ILE A 91 14.12 31.02 -10.02
CA ILE A 91 13.58 29.71 -9.63
C ILE A 91 12.06 29.81 -9.37
N TRP A 92 11.61 30.81 -8.61
CA TRP A 92 10.19 31.01 -8.31
C TRP A 92 9.34 31.25 -9.56
N SER A 93 9.87 31.98 -10.54
CA SER A 93 9.19 32.21 -11.83
C SER A 93 8.95 30.91 -12.60
N LYS A 94 9.90 29.97 -12.59
CA LYS A 94 9.74 28.64 -13.19
C LYS A 94 8.72 27.78 -12.43
N ILE A 95 8.71 27.85 -11.09
CA ILE A 95 7.70 27.17 -10.26
C ILE A 95 6.28 27.71 -10.58
N LYS A 96 6.13 29.02 -10.73
CA LYS A 96 4.89 29.67 -11.18
C LYS A 96 4.45 29.20 -12.56
N GLU A 97 5.36 29.20 -13.53
CA GLU A 97 5.08 28.79 -14.92
C GLU A 97 4.61 27.33 -14.98
N LEU A 98 5.30 26.42 -14.31
CA LEU A 98 4.93 25.00 -14.21
C LEU A 98 3.55 24.76 -13.58
N LEU A 99 3.20 25.52 -12.55
CA LEU A 99 1.96 25.31 -11.78
C LEU A 99 0.75 26.10 -12.28
N THR A 100 0.95 27.09 -13.16
CA THR A 100 -0.15 27.98 -13.62
C THR A 100 -0.28 28.10 -15.15
N GLY A 101 0.70 27.60 -15.92
CA GLY A 101 0.72 27.68 -17.39
C GLY A 101 0.87 29.10 -17.95
N LYS A 102 1.26 30.07 -17.11
CA LYS A 102 1.37 31.50 -17.47
C LYS A 102 2.81 32.00 -17.29
N PRO A 103 3.55 32.31 -18.36
CA PRO A 103 4.69 33.23 -18.23
C PRO A 103 4.13 34.61 -17.85
N GLN A 104 4.78 35.32 -16.91
CA GLN A 104 4.26 36.59 -16.39
C GLN A 104 5.28 37.72 -16.50
N GLU A 105 4.80 38.89 -16.95
CA GLU A 105 5.56 40.14 -16.94
C GLU A 105 5.92 40.59 -15.52
N VAL A 106 7.12 41.15 -15.35
CA VAL A 106 7.63 41.62 -14.05
C VAL A 106 7.14 43.04 -13.75
N LYS A 107 6.31 43.20 -12.72
CA LYS A 107 6.12 44.45 -11.95
C LYS A 107 6.03 44.15 -10.44
N LYS A 108 6.09 45.20 -9.61
CA LYS A 108 6.89 45.24 -8.38
C LYS A 108 6.16 45.93 -7.21
N ASP A 109 6.67 45.70 -5.99
CA ASP A 109 6.48 46.50 -4.74
C ASP A 109 5.14 46.37 -3.93
N GLU A 110 5.20 45.61 -2.80
CA GLU A 110 4.85 45.90 -1.37
C GLU A 110 3.67 46.85 -0.91
N PRO A 111 3.24 46.87 0.40
CA PRO A 111 3.54 45.99 1.58
C PRO A 111 2.37 45.62 2.57
N THR A 112 2.68 44.71 3.51
CA THR A 112 2.23 44.46 4.93
C THR A 112 0.82 44.74 5.52
N GLN A 113 0.29 43.70 6.23
CA GLN A 113 -0.13 43.64 7.67
C GLN A 113 -0.80 42.27 7.94
N GLN A 114 -0.51 41.41 8.94
CA GLN A 114 -0.17 41.50 10.38
C GLN A 114 -1.37 41.73 11.32
N ASN A 115 -1.78 40.70 12.10
CA ASN A 115 -2.28 40.84 13.49
C ASN A 115 -2.59 39.50 14.22
N THR A 116 -2.48 39.53 15.55
CA THR A 116 -2.77 38.50 16.60
C THR A 116 -2.80 39.21 17.98
N PRO A 117 -3.20 38.60 19.13
CA PRO A 117 -4.18 37.54 19.44
C PRO A 117 -5.07 37.83 20.69
N LYS A 118 -5.88 36.83 21.14
CA LYS A 118 -6.44 36.65 22.54
C LYS A 118 -7.55 37.63 22.99
N PRO A 119 -8.29 37.40 24.13
CA PRO A 119 -8.43 36.23 25.03
C PRO A 119 -9.93 35.81 25.26
N GLU A 120 -10.53 35.27 26.35
CA GLU A 120 -10.25 34.73 27.73
C GLU A 120 -11.36 33.64 28.05
N VAL A 121 -11.21 32.59 28.89
CA VAL A 121 -11.33 32.44 30.39
C VAL A 121 -12.77 32.72 30.95
N SER A 122 -13.42 31.94 31.85
CA SER A 122 -13.06 30.80 32.75
C SER A 122 -14.21 29.78 33.03
N SER A 123 -13.86 28.64 33.65
CA SER A 123 -14.69 27.56 34.27
C SER A 123 -15.22 27.96 35.69
N PRO A 124 -15.68 27.05 36.61
CA PRO A 124 -16.06 25.62 36.53
C PRO A 124 -17.38 25.25 37.28
N SER A 125 -17.71 23.94 37.34
CA SER A 125 -18.23 23.32 38.57
C SER A 125 -17.89 21.82 38.64
N VAL A 126 -17.96 21.21 39.82
CA VAL A 126 -17.46 19.86 40.14
C VAL A 126 -18.47 19.12 41.03
N SER A 127 -18.71 17.82 40.80
CA SER A 127 -18.96 16.83 41.87
C SER A 127 -19.03 15.37 41.40
N ALA A 128 -18.33 14.53 42.15
CA ALA A 128 -18.52 13.10 42.40
C ALA A 128 -18.22 12.92 43.93
N PRO A 129 -18.23 11.73 44.56
CA PRO A 129 -18.51 10.36 44.08
C PRO A 129 -19.47 9.55 44.99
N GLU A 130 -19.72 8.27 44.67
CA GLU A 130 -19.93 7.09 45.57
C GLU A 130 -20.41 5.87 44.73
N ALA A 131 -20.52 4.62 45.20
CA ALA A 131 -19.54 3.76 45.89
C ALA A 131 -20.01 2.27 45.91
N ALA A 132 -19.30 1.39 45.18
CA ALA A 132 -19.06 -0.05 45.43
C ALA A 132 -20.20 -1.09 45.74
N LYS A 133 -20.29 -2.10 44.83
CA LYS A 133 -20.31 -3.59 45.10
C LYS A 133 -21.59 -4.27 45.69
N PRO A 134 -21.72 -5.63 45.69
CA PRO A 134 -21.26 -6.68 44.73
C PRO A 134 -22.32 -7.83 44.49
N VAL A 135 -21.88 -8.98 43.91
CA VAL A 135 -22.53 -10.33 43.83
C VAL A 135 -23.74 -10.39 42.83
N ALA A 136 -24.07 -11.49 42.12
CA ALA A 136 -23.71 -12.90 42.31
C ALA A 136 -23.43 -13.72 41.03
N VAL A 137 -22.78 -14.87 41.21
CA VAL A 137 -22.61 -15.94 40.23
C VAL A 137 -23.62 -17.05 40.50
N THR A 138 -24.24 -17.59 39.46
CA THR A 138 -24.94 -18.89 39.51
C THR A 138 -24.50 -19.78 38.36
N THR A 139 -23.68 -20.79 38.65
CA THR A 139 -23.45 -21.92 37.77
C THR A 139 -24.73 -22.77 37.65
N LYS A 140 -24.99 -23.31 36.47
CA LYS A 140 -25.91 -24.43 36.28
C LYS A 140 -25.22 -25.49 35.43
N VAL A 141 -25.21 -26.72 35.91
CA VAL A 141 -24.65 -27.89 35.21
C VAL A 141 -25.79 -28.61 34.53
N GLU A 142 -25.61 -28.96 33.26
CA GLU A 142 -26.47 -29.90 32.54
C GLU A 142 -25.63 -31.02 31.93
N THR A 143 -26.17 -32.24 32.00
CA THR A 143 -25.51 -33.52 31.69
C THR A 143 -25.67 -33.83 30.18
N PRO A 144 -24.77 -34.60 29.53
CA PRO A 144 -24.54 -34.45 28.10
C PRO A 144 -25.71 -34.93 27.22
N ALA A 145 -25.97 -34.16 26.16
CA ALA A 145 -26.80 -34.58 25.03
C ALA A 145 -26.15 -35.77 24.29
N PRO A 146 -26.94 -36.63 23.60
CA PRO A 146 -26.41 -37.75 22.85
C PRO A 146 -25.46 -37.30 21.72
N ALA A 147 -24.50 -38.15 21.39
CA ALA A 147 -23.45 -37.83 20.42
C ALA A 147 -24.02 -37.38 19.07
N GLN A 148 -23.58 -36.21 18.61
CA GLN A 148 -23.85 -35.76 17.24
C GLN A 148 -23.19 -36.72 16.24
N PRO A 149 -23.82 -36.97 15.08
CA PRO A 149 -23.22 -37.82 14.05
C PRO A 149 -21.91 -37.20 13.56
N VAL A 150 -20.85 -38.02 13.47
CA VAL A 150 -19.60 -37.62 12.84
C VAL A 150 -19.87 -37.35 11.35
N PRO A 151 -19.51 -36.17 10.80
CA PRO A 151 -19.73 -35.88 9.38
C PRO A 151 -19.04 -36.90 8.48
N SER A 152 -19.70 -37.28 7.39
CA SER A 152 -19.10 -38.18 6.39
C SER A 152 -17.95 -37.49 5.66
N ALA A 153 -16.96 -38.26 5.19
CA ALA A 153 -15.77 -37.69 4.51
C ALA A 153 -16.15 -36.72 3.38
N GLN A 154 -17.12 -37.08 2.55
CA GLN A 154 -17.64 -36.20 1.49
C GLN A 154 -18.25 -34.90 2.03
N GLN A 155 -18.92 -34.90 3.18
CA GLN A 155 -19.42 -33.67 3.80
C GLN A 155 -18.27 -32.82 4.39
N VAL A 156 -17.19 -33.44 4.88
CA VAL A 156 -15.99 -32.72 5.32
C VAL A 156 -15.28 -32.09 4.11
N GLU A 157 -15.23 -32.79 2.97
CA GLU A 157 -14.70 -32.27 1.71
C GLU A 157 -15.58 -31.14 1.15
N GLU A 158 -16.89 -31.33 1.02
CA GLU A 158 -17.84 -30.27 0.60
C GLU A 158 -17.77 -29.03 1.51
N THR A 159 -17.70 -29.23 2.83
CA THR A 159 -17.57 -28.12 3.79
C THR A 159 -16.20 -27.43 3.68
N GLY A 160 -15.14 -28.18 3.40
CA GLY A 160 -13.79 -27.65 3.20
C GLY A 160 -13.64 -26.89 1.87
N GLU A 161 -14.19 -27.41 0.78
CA GLU A 161 -14.21 -26.75 -0.53
C GLU A 161 -15.07 -25.49 -0.51
N ALA A 162 -16.25 -25.52 0.14
CA ALA A 162 -17.07 -24.33 0.34
C ALA A 162 -16.35 -23.23 1.15
N GLN A 163 -15.59 -23.61 2.19
CA GLN A 163 -14.76 -22.67 2.95
C GLN A 163 -13.59 -22.10 2.13
N LEU A 164 -12.92 -22.92 1.31
CA LEU A 164 -11.87 -22.45 0.39
C LEU A 164 -12.44 -21.49 -0.66
N LEU A 165 -13.58 -21.83 -1.27
CA LEU A 165 -14.24 -21.03 -2.29
C LEU A 165 -14.69 -19.66 -1.73
N GLN A 166 -15.30 -19.64 -0.54
CA GLN A 166 -15.67 -18.41 0.14
C GLN A 166 -14.44 -17.54 0.47
N LYS A 167 -13.37 -18.15 0.99
CA LYS A 167 -12.13 -17.43 1.32
C LYS A 167 -11.41 -16.88 0.08
N GLY A 168 -11.44 -17.60 -1.03
CA GLY A 168 -10.92 -17.15 -2.32
C GLY A 168 -11.73 -15.99 -2.89
N LYS A 169 -13.06 -16.03 -2.76
CA LYS A 169 -13.96 -14.93 -3.13
C LYS A 169 -13.68 -13.67 -2.29
N GLU A 170 -13.57 -13.81 -0.96
CA GLU A 170 -13.22 -12.69 -0.06
C GLU A 170 -11.87 -12.06 -0.42
N MET A 171 -10.88 -12.88 -0.82
CA MET A 171 -9.60 -12.38 -1.31
C MET A 171 -9.75 -11.60 -2.63
N ALA A 172 -10.52 -12.12 -3.59
CA ALA A 172 -10.79 -11.43 -4.86
C ALA A 172 -11.52 -10.10 -4.64
N GLU A 173 -12.53 -10.06 -3.76
CA GLU A 173 -13.23 -8.84 -3.37
C GLU A 173 -12.29 -7.84 -2.67
N THR A 174 -11.36 -8.33 -1.84
CA THR A 174 -10.32 -7.49 -1.21
C THR A 174 -9.36 -6.90 -2.26
N PHE A 175 -8.80 -7.71 -3.17
CA PHE A 175 -7.91 -7.22 -4.23
C PHE A 175 -8.63 -6.26 -5.18
N LYS A 176 -9.91 -6.49 -5.49
CA LYS A 176 -10.72 -5.56 -6.30
C LYS A 176 -10.94 -4.20 -5.64
N ALA A 177 -10.85 -4.12 -4.32
CA ALA A 177 -10.95 -2.88 -3.55
C ALA A 177 -9.60 -2.17 -3.30
N MET A 178 -8.46 -2.77 -3.70
CA MET A 178 -7.12 -2.16 -3.57
C MET A 178 -6.83 -1.06 -4.61
N PRO A 179 -7.24 -1.15 -5.89
CA PRO A 179 -7.33 0.00 -6.78
C PRO A 179 -8.35 1.00 -6.23
N ASN A 180 -8.02 2.29 -6.24
CA ASN A 180 -8.99 3.36 -5.97
C ASN A 180 -9.34 4.05 -7.30
N LEU A 181 -10.64 4.12 -7.60
CA LEU A 181 -11.19 4.64 -8.86
C LEU A 181 -11.84 6.03 -8.71
N ASP A 182 -12.09 6.49 -7.47
CA ASP A 182 -12.96 7.64 -7.19
C ASP A 182 -12.20 8.94 -6.83
N ASP A 183 -10.89 8.87 -6.60
CA ASP A 183 -10.04 10.06 -6.40
C ASP A 183 -8.63 9.87 -7.01
N GLY A 184 -7.87 10.96 -7.16
CA GLY A 184 -6.56 11.00 -7.84
C GLY A 184 -5.40 10.27 -7.16
N ASN A 185 -5.69 9.31 -6.26
CA ASN A 185 -4.72 8.44 -5.60
C ASN A 185 -5.02 7.01 -6.07
N LEU A 186 -4.18 6.41 -6.91
CA LEU A 186 -4.48 5.16 -7.64
C LEU A 186 -4.74 3.91 -6.77
N ILE A 187 -4.47 4.00 -5.46
CA ILE A 187 -4.58 2.90 -4.51
C ILE A 187 -5.39 3.30 -3.27
N ASN A 188 -6.08 2.31 -2.71
CA ASN A 188 -6.86 2.39 -1.49
C ASN A 188 -6.00 1.91 -0.30
N GLU A 189 -5.31 2.86 0.33
CA GLU A 189 -4.35 2.56 1.42
C GLU A 189 -4.98 1.92 2.66
N ASP A 190 -6.29 2.03 2.83
CA ASP A 190 -7.04 1.44 3.95
C ASP A 190 -7.39 -0.05 3.73
N VAL A 191 -7.04 -0.64 2.56
CA VAL A 191 -7.30 -2.05 2.22
C VAL A 191 -6.02 -2.88 2.28
N GLU A 192 -6.02 -3.86 3.19
CA GLU A 192 -4.92 -4.81 3.41
C GLU A 192 -5.44 -6.25 3.62
N LEU A 193 -4.96 -7.19 2.81
CA LEU A 193 -5.22 -8.61 2.97
C LEU A 193 -4.37 -9.17 4.11
N GLN A 194 -5.00 -9.82 5.10
CA GLN A 194 -4.29 -10.45 6.22
C GLN A 194 -3.79 -11.84 5.82
N ILE A 195 -2.47 -12.07 5.88
CA ILE A 195 -1.90 -13.43 5.78
C ILE A 195 -1.88 -14.08 7.16
N THR A 196 -1.55 -13.31 8.20
CA THR A 196 -1.42 -13.79 9.58
C THR A 196 -2.31 -13.00 10.54
N ASP A 197 -2.37 -13.43 11.80
CA ASP A 197 -3.10 -12.75 12.88
C ASP A 197 -2.19 -11.81 13.71
N ASP A 198 -2.78 -11.04 14.62
CA ASP A 198 -2.05 -10.09 15.46
C ASP A 198 -1.13 -10.75 16.50
N ASN A 199 -1.36 -12.02 16.88
CA ASN A 199 -0.45 -12.75 17.77
C ASN A 199 0.82 -13.15 17.01
N TRP A 200 0.69 -13.61 15.76
CA TRP A 200 1.82 -13.83 14.86
C TRP A 200 2.60 -12.53 14.65
N ARG A 201 1.92 -11.40 14.38
CA ARG A 201 2.58 -10.10 14.22
C ARG A 201 3.26 -9.59 15.48
N ALA A 202 2.65 -9.75 16.65
CA ALA A 202 3.27 -9.41 17.93
C ALA A 202 4.52 -10.26 18.21
N LEU A 203 4.46 -11.57 17.92
CA LEU A 203 5.60 -12.47 18.02
C LEU A 203 6.69 -12.15 16.98
N ALA A 204 6.32 -11.76 15.76
CA ALA A 204 7.23 -11.27 14.73
C ALA A 204 7.90 -9.94 15.10
N GLY A 205 7.22 -9.06 15.85
CA GLY A 205 7.78 -7.82 16.40
C GLY A 205 8.77 -8.01 17.55
N LYS A 206 8.77 -9.19 18.21
CA LYS A 206 9.72 -9.50 19.30
C LYS A 206 11.16 -9.44 18.80
N LYS A 207 12.05 -8.73 19.51
CA LYS A 207 13.50 -8.68 19.19
C LYS A 207 14.15 -10.04 19.43
N ASP A 208 14.14 -10.50 20.67
CA ASP A 208 14.87 -11.69 21.11
C ASP A 208 14.02 -12.96 20.94
N LYS A 209 13.88 -13.41 19.69
CA LYS A 209 13.18 -14.65 19.32
C LYS A 209 14.06 -15.88 19.56
N THR A 210 13.54 -16.85 20.28
CA THR A 210 14.09 -18.23 20.33
C THR A 210 13.91 -18.93 18.98
N ASP A 211 14.68 -20.00 18.72
CA ASP A 211 14.56 -20.73 17.46
C ASP A 211 13.22 -21.47 17.32
N ALA A 212 12.60 -21.87 18.44
CA ALA A 212 11.24 -22.40 18.46
C ALA A 212 10.20 -21.35 18.02
N GLU A 213 10.33 -20.10 18.48
CA GLU A 213 9.47 -18.99 18.04
C GLU A 213 9.68 -18.66 16.55
N LYS A 214 10.92 -18.72 16.05
CA LYS A 214 11.21 -18.56 14.61
C LYS A 214 10.55 -19.67 13.78
N GLN A 215 10.66 -20.93 14.24
CA GLN A 215 10.06 -22.09 13.57
C GLN A 215 8.52 -22.03 13.60
N GLN A 216 7.92 -21.58 14.70
CA GLN A 216 6.48 -21.33 14.79
C GLN A 216 6.03 -20.27 13.78
N LEU A 217 6.71 -19.11 13.73
CA LEU A 217 6.40 -18.04 12.79
C LEU A 217 6.47 -18.52 11.33
N ASP A 218 7.55 -19.21 10.97
CA ASP A 218 7.75 -19.77 9.62
C ASP A 218 6.67 -20.80 9.28
N THR A 219 6.38 -21.73 10.18
CA THR A 219 5.37 -22.78 9.96
C THR A 219 3.97 -22.17 9.80
N GLN A 220 3.56 -21.27 10.69
CA GLN A 220 2.23 -20.64 10.62
C GLN A 220 2.07 -19.77 9.37
N TYR A 221 3.09 -18.98 9.01
CA TYR A 221 3.07 -18.17 7.78
C TYR A 221 2.97 -19.06 6.53
N LYS A 222 3.81 -20.10 6.43
CA LYS A 222 3.83 -21.02 5.28
C LYS A 222 2.56 -21.84 5.15
N THR A 223 1.92 -22.22 6.27
CA THR A 223 0.59 -22.84 6.25
C THR A 223 -0.45 -21.86 5.72
N ASN A 224 -0.52 -20.64 6.30
CA ASN A 224 -1.53 -19.65 5.92
C ASN A 224 -1.42 -19.24 4.45
N ILE A 225 -0.22 -18.93 3.96
CA ILE A 225 -0.03 -18.47 2.56
C ILE A 225 -0.36 -19.57 1.54
N LYS A 226 -0.10 -20.84 1.87
CA LYS A 226 -0.52 -21.99 1.05
C LYS A 226 -2.02 -22.21 1.05
N THR A 227 -2.68 -22.06 2.20
CA THR A 227 -4.15 -22.10 2.29
C THR A 227 -4.79 -20.95 1.52
N LEU A 228 -4.20 -19.76 1.56
CA LEU A 228 -4.65 -18.59 0.79
C LEU A 228 -4.46 -18.81 -0.71
N GLY A 229 -3.29 -19.26 -1.15
CA GLY A 229 -3.04 -19.54 -2.57
C GLY A 229 -4.00 -20.60 -3.13
N LYS A 230 -4.18 -21.73 -2.43
CA LYS A 230 -5.17 -22.74 -2.82
C LYS A 230 -6.60 -22.19 -2.86
N ALA A 231 -7.02 -21.43 -1.85
CA ALA A 231 -8.36 -20.81 -1.84
C ALA A 231 -8.57 -19.90 -3.06
N TYR A 232 -7.56 -19.10 -3.42
CA TYR A 232 -7.63 -18.18 -4.55
C TYR A 232 -7.63 -18.90 -5.91
N THR A 233 -6.73 -19.87 -6.15
CA THR A 233 -6.74 -20.69 -7.36
C THR A 233 -8.08 -21.41 -7.52
N THR A 234 -8.59 -22.08 -6.47
CA THR A 234 -9.89 -22.76 -6.51
C THR A 234 -11.04 -21.78 -6.77
N TYR A 235 -11.02 -20.56 -6.22
CA TYR A 235 -12.05 -19.57 -6.55
C TYR A 235 -12.00 -19.11 -8.01
N ILE A 236 -10.80 -18.83 -8.54
CA ILE A 236 -10.65 -18.39 -9.93
C ILE A 236 -11.09 -19.52 -10.88
N ASP A 237 -10.61 -20.74 -10.65
CA ASP A 237 -10.93 -21.93 -11.43
C ASP A 237 -12.45 -22.20 -11.46
N LYS A 238 -13.10 -22.32 -10.29
CA LYS A 238 -14.54 -22.62 -10.22
C LYS A 238 -15.44 -21.48 -10.73
N THR A 239 -14.94 -20.25 -10.86
CA THR A 239 -15.73 -19.07 -11.26
C THR A 239 -15.49 -18.65 -12.72
N TYR A 240 -14.26 -18.80 -13.23
CA TYR A 240 -13.83 -18.34 -14.54
C TYR A 240 -13.28 -19.48 -15.43
N GLY A 241 -12.79 -20.58 -14.83
CA GLY A 241 -12.31 -21.77 -15.52
C GLY A 241 -13.32 -22.91 -15.59
N ASN A 242 -12.81 -24.14 -15.58
CA ASN A 242 -13.58 -25.36 -15.80
C ASN A 242 -13.76 -26.25 -14.56
N GLY A 243 -12.96 -26.05 -13.51
CA GLY A 243 -13.07 -26.74 -12.22
C GLY A 243 -12.06 -27.85 -11.96
N ASP A 244 -10.97 -27.96 -12.73
CA ASP A 244 -9.97 -29.04 -12.66
C ASP A 244 -8.88 -28.83 -11.58
N GLY A 245 -8.78 -27.63 -11.01
CA GLY A 245 -7.81 -27.26 -9.96
C GLY A 245 -6.57 -26.51 -10.43
N VAL A 246 -6.40 -26.24 -11.72
CA VAL A 246 -5.39 -25.33 -12.29
C VAL A 246 -6.06 -24.18 -13.06
N LEU A 247 -5.27 -23.31 -13.68
CA LEU A 247 -5.74 -22.24 -14.56
C LEU A 247 -4.97 -22.29 -15.88
N SER A 248 -5.65 -22.52 -17.01
CA SER A 248 -5.04 -22.30 -18.32
C SER A 248 -4.91 -20.80 -18.65
N GLN A 249 -4.12 -20.45 -19.68
CA GLN A 249 -3.90 -19.06 -20.07
C GLN A 249 -5.21 -18.32 -20.39
N ASP A 250 -6.18 -18.96 -21.04
CA ASP A 250 -7.46 -18.35 -21.40
C ASP A 250 -8.34 -18.08 -20.17
N GLU A 251 -8.33 -19.00 -19.20
CA GLU A 251 -9.12 -18.89 -17.96
C GLU A 251 -8.55 -17.82 -17.02
N TYR A 252 -7.22 -17.76 -16.89
CA TYR A 252 -6.54 -16.67 -16.17
C TYR A 252 -6.71 -15.31 -16.87
N THR A 253 -6.65 -15.27 -18.22
CA THR A 253 -6.89 -14.03 -18.98
C THR A 253 -8.31 -13.51 -18.77
N LYS A 254 -9.32 -14.39 -18.87
CA LYS A 254 -10.74 -14.07 -18.60
C LYS A 254 -10.97 -13.56 -17.17
N PHE A 255 -10.24 -14.11 -16.19
CA PHE A 255 -10.25 -13.61 -14.82
C PHE A 255 -9.69 -12.18 -14.72
N GLU A 256 -8.46 -11.97 -15.19
CA GLU A 256 -7.81 -10.64 -15.17
C GLU A 256 -8.63 -9.59 -15.93
N GLU A 257 -9.24 -9.93 -17.07
CA GLU A 257 -10.14 -9.04 -17.80
C GLU A 257 -11.41 -8.68 -17.04
N THR A 258 -11.97 -9.61 -16.24
CA THR A 258 -13.16 -9.36 -15.41
C THR A 258 -12.83 -8.55 -14.15
N MET A 259 -11.59 -8.63 -13.67
CA MET A 259 -11.09 -7.87 -12.51
C MET A 259 -10.45 -6.54 -12.91
N LYS A 260 -10.16 -6.32 -14.21
CA LYS A 260 -9.52 -5.13 -14.77
C LYS A 260 -10.18 -3.83 -14.27
N PRO A 261 -9.43 -2.94 -13.60
CA PRO A 261 -9.92 -1.61 -13.21
C PRO A 261 -10.45 -0.81 -14.40
N GLU A 262 -11.53 -0.05 -14.21
CA GLU A 262 -12.22 0.69 -15.28
C GLU A 262 -11.27 1.59 -16.10
N ILE A 263 -10.32 2.24 -15.41
CA ILE A 263 -9.28 3.12 -15.97
C ILE A 263 -8.32 2.42 -16.95
N LEU A 264 -8.26 1.09 -16.98
CA LEU A 264 -7.38 0.30 -17.86
C LEU A 264 -8.13 -0.41 -19.01
N LYS A 265 -9.46 -0.21 -19.16
CA LYS A 265 -10.24 -0.90 -20.20
C LYS A 265 -9.93 -0.44 -21.62
N ASP A 266 -9.78 0.86 -21.81
CA ASP A 266 -9.50 1.48 -23.12
C ASP A 266 -7.99 1.60 -23.43
N ASP A 267 -7.12 1.08 -22.56
CA ASP A 267 -5.67 1.08 -22.74
C ASP A 267 -5.23 -0.10 -23.64
N PRO A 268 -4.66 0.16 -24.84
CA PRO A 268 -4.21 -0.90 -25.75
C PRO A 268 -2.95 -1.63 -25.25
N GLU A 269 -2.13 -1.02 -24.39
CA GLU A 269 -1.00 -1.70 -23.75
C GLU A 269 -1.49 -2.65 -22.64
N ALA A 270 -2.61 -2.30 -22.00
CA ALA A 270 -3.28 -3.15 -21.00
C ALA A 270 -3.89 -4.45 -21.57
N ALA A 271 -3.86 -4.67 -22.89
CA ALA A 271 -4.29 -5.92 -23.52
C ALA A 271 -3.29 -7.07 -23.35
N GLN A 272 -1.99 -6.79 -23.18
CA GLN A 272 -0.96 -7.84 -23.07
C GLN A 272 -0.65 -8.25 -21.62
N LEU A 273 -1.09 -7.46 -20.63
CA LEU A 273 -0.76 -7.70 -19.21
C LEU A 273 -1.15 -9.10 -18.71
N PRO A 274 -2.32 -9.69 -19.02
CA PRO A 274 -2.67 -11.03 -18.53
C PRO A 274 -1.79 -12.13 -19.14
N SER A 275 -1.50 -12.04 -20.44
CA SER A 275 -0.63 -13.00 -21.14
C SER A 275 0.83 -12.90 -20.67
N ASN A 276 1.29 -11.70 -20.30
CA ASN A 276 2.60 -11.52 -19.67
C ASN A 276 2.63 -12.08 -18.25
N ALA A 277 1.64 -11.72 -17.44
CA ALA A 277 1.51 -12.20 -16.07
C ALA A 277 1.45 -13.73 -16.00
N PHE A 278 0.72 -14.37 -16.92
CA PHE A 278 0.70 -15.82 -17.06
C PHE A 278 2.11 -16.41 -17.24
N LYS A 279 2.94 -15.85 -18.13
CA LYS A 279 4.32 -16.33 -18.39
C LYS A 279 5.26 -16.16 -17.19
N HIS A 280 4.95 -15.25 -16.26
CA HIS A 280 5.67 -15.09 -15.00
C HIS A 280 5.13 -15.99 -13.88
N LEU A 281 3.83 -16.31 -13.87
CA LEU A 281 3.20 -17.16 -12.85
C LEU A 281 3.33 -18.66 -13.12
N ASP A 282 3.26 -19.09 -14.39
CA ASP A 282 3.66 -20.43 -14.83
C ASP A 282 5.17 -20.56 -14.59
N LEU A 283 5.58 -21.11 -13.43
CA LEU A 283 6.98 -21.25 -13.06
C LEU A 283 7.54 -22.58 -13.55
N ASN A 284 6.69 -23.61 -13.65
CA ASN A 284 7.10 -24.96 -13.99
C ASN A 284 7.16 -25.24 -15.51
N LYS A 285 6.48 -24.40 -16.32
CA LYS A 285 6.35 -24.46 -17.79
C LYS A 285 5.49 -25.61 -18.33
N ASP A 286 4.47 -26.04 -17.58
CA ASP A 286 3.44 -26.98 -18.05
C ASP A 286 2.31 -26.33 -18.87
N GLY A 287 2.21 -25.00 -18.86
CA GLY A 287 1.17 -24.26 -19.59
C GLY A 287 -0.11 -23.97 -18.79
N SER A 288 -0.07 -24.18 -17.48
CA SER A 288 -1.12 -23.85 -16.50
C SER A 288 -0.52 -22.98 -15.37
N ILE A 289 -1.36 -22.50 -14.46
CA ILE A 289 -0.95 -21.98 -13.14
C ILE A 289 -1.61 -22.82 -12.05
N ASP A 290 -0.82 -23.38 -11.15
CA ASP A 290 -1.31 -24.20 -10.03
C ASP A 290 -1.47 -23.40 -8.70
N HIS A 291 -1.86 -24.10 -7.62
CA HIS A 291 -1.99 -23.47 -6.31
C HIS A 291 -0.63 -23.15 -5.65
N GLU A 292 0.46 -23.82 -6.02
CA GLU A 292 1.80 -23.55 -5.51
C GLU A 292 2.37 -22.26 -6.11
N GLU A 293 2.10 -22.02 -7.38
CA GLU A 293 2.50 -20.83 -8.13
C GLU A 293 1.76 -19.59 -7.62
N ILE A 294 0.43 -19.66 -7.46
CA ILE A 294 -0.35 -18.59 -6.79
C ILE A 294 0.09 -18.40 -5.32
N SER A 295 0.37 -19.48 -4.56
CA SER A 295 0.92 -19.35 -3.20
C SER A 295 2.28 -18.63 -3.20
N SER A 296 3.10 -18.88 -4.23
CA SER A 296 4.41 -18.26 -4.40
C SER A 296 4.29 -16.79 -4.79
N TYR A 297 3.31 -16.43 -5.63
CA TYR A 297 3.00 -15.04 -5.95
C TYR A 297 2.53 -14.24 -4.74
N LEU A 298 1.56 -14.77 -3.96
CA LEU A 298 1.11 -14.11 -2.72
C LEU A 298 2.28 -13.92 -1.73
N HIS A 299 3.16 -14.91 -1.60
CA HIS A 299 4.38 -14.77 -0.79
C HIS A 299 5.34 -13.73 -1.37
N ALA A 300 5.52 -13.66 -2.69
CA ALA A 300 6.37 -12.67 -3.36
C ALA A 300 5.83 -11.22 -3.21
N ILE A 301 4.53 -11.04 -3.02
CA ILE A 301 3.93 -9.72 -2.79
C ILE A 301 4.31 -9.18 -1.39
N ASP A 302 4.09 -9.95 -0.30
CA ASP A 302 4.54 -9.56 1.06
C ASP A 302 6.07 -9.38 1.10
N PHE A 303 6.82 -10.32 0.48
CA PHE A 303 8.28 -10.36 0.53
C PHE A 303 8.95 -9.08 0.01
N GLY A 304 9.65 -8.36 0.90
CA GLY A 304 10.36 -7.12 0.60
C GLY A 304 11.22 -6.60 1.76
N THR A 305 12.15 -5.69 1.45
CA THR A 305 13.14 -5.16 2.41
C THR A 305 12.74 -3.83 3.06
N GLU A 306 11.43 -3.58 3.17
CA GLU A 306 10.87 -2.32 3.66
C GLU A 306 10.75 -2.29 5.19
N GLU A 307 10.68 -1.09 5.80
CA GLU A 307 10.55 -0.97 7.26
C GLU A 307 9.27 -1.67 7.76
N GLY A 308 9.41 -2.46 8.83
CA GLY A 308 8.34 -3.28 9.41
C GLY A 308 8.29 -4.73 8.92
N LYS A 309 8.97 -5.08 7.82
CA LYS A 309 9.01 -6.46 7.30
C LYS A 309 10.05 -7.33 8.04
N SER A 310 9.65 -7.93 9.16
CA SER A 310 10.47 -8.87 9.95
C SER A 310 10.88 -10.10 9.12
N ASN A 311 12.18 -10.35 9.00
CA ASN A 311 12.75 -11.36 8.07
C ASN A 311 12.33 -11.16 6.59
N GLY A 312 11.92 -9.95 6.21
CA GLY A 312 11.42 -9.65 4.86
C GLY A 312 9.91 -9.83 4.68
N LEU A 313 9.13 -10.11 5.73
CA LEU A 313 7.67 -10.27 5.70
C LEU A 313 6.99 -9.45 6.81
N ASN A 314 5.81 -8.88 6.58
CA ASN A 314 4.98 -8.28 7.62
C ASN A 314 3.70 -9.09 7.95
N GLY A 315 3.37 -10.13 7.16
CA GLY A 315 2.20 -10.97 7.36
C GLY A 315 0.90 -10.39 6.80
N LYS A 316 1.01 -9.43 5.86
CA LYS A 316 -0.09 -8.77 5.16
C LYS A 316 0.32 -8.44 3.72
N ILE A 317 -0.67 -8.12 2.89
CA ILE A 317 -0.49 -7.51 1.57
C ILE A 317 -1.30 -6.21 1.56
N SER A 318 -0.63 -5.07 1.48
CA SER A 318 -1.30 -3.77 1.29
C SER A 318 -1.67 -3.55 -0.18
N ALA A 319 -2.55 -2.58 -0.44
CA ALA A 319 -2.81 -2.10 -1.80
C ALA A 319 -1.54 -1.66 -2.56
N TYR A 320 -0.53 -1.13 -1.88
CA TYR A 320 0.75 -0.78 -2.52
C TYR A 320 1.57 -2.03 -2.89
N ASP A 321 1.66 -3.02 -1.99
CA ASP A 321 2.33 -4.29 -2.29
C ASP A 321 1.68 -4.96 -3.50
N PHE A 322 0.35 -5.14 -3.47
CA PHE A 322 -0.39 -5.79 -4.56
C PHE A 322 -0.21 -5.06 -5.90
N MET A 323 -0.49 -3.76 -5.95
CA MET A 323 -0.47 -2.99 -7.20
C MET A 323 0.93 -2.86 -7.80
N SER A 324 1.97 -2.66 -6.97
CA SER A 324 3.35 -2.55 -7.46
C SER A 324 3.88 -3.88 -8.04
N ASN A 325 3.57 -5.01 -7.39
CA ASN A 325 3.96 -6.34 -7.89
C ASN A 325 3.07 -6.80 -9.06
N SER A 326 1.78 -6.42 -9.12
CA SER A 326 0.91 -6.66 -10.29
C SER A 326 1.39 -5.91 -11.55
N ILE A 327 1.75 -4.63 -11.43
CA ILE A 327 2.35 -3.86 -12.53
C ILE A 327 3.72 -4.42 -12.96
N ALA A 328 4.46 -5.04 -12.04
CA ALA A 328 5.71 -5.75 -12.37
C ALA A 328 5.44 -7.08 -13.11
N LEU A 329 4.38 -7.79 -12.74
CA LEU A 329 3.95 -9.06 -13.32
C LEU A 329 3.39 -8.90 -14.75
N GLY A 330 2.74 -7.77 -15.07
CA GLY A 330 2.22 -7.51 -16.42
C GLY A 330 3.26 -7.14 -17.49
N LYS A 331 4.54 -6.98 -17.14
CA LYS A 331 5.61 -6.61 -18.09
C LYS A 331 6.04 -7.79 -18.94
N SER A 332 6.55 -7.55 -20.14
CA SER A 332 7.02 -8.60 -21.06
C SER A 332 8.45 -9.10 -20.79
N GLU A 333 9.17 -8.52 -19.83
CA GLU A 333 10.58 -8.79 -19.55
C GLU A 333 10.79 -9.32 -18.12
N LYS A 334 11.68 -10.31 -17.97
CA LYS A 334 12.12 -10.82 -16.66
C LYS A 334 12.65 -9.67 -15.81
N ASN A 335 12.07 -9.49 -14.63
CA ASN A 335 12.30 -8.35 -13.74
C ASN A 335 12.41 -8.79 -12.27
N MET A 336 12.12 -7.89 -11.32
CA MET A 336 12.24 -8.19 -9.89
C MET A 336 11.23 -9.24 -9.42
N ILE A 337 10.05 -9.32 -10.04
CA ILE A 337 9.02 -10.30 -9.63
C ILE A 337 9.48 -11.74 -9.86
N ASP A 338 10.18 -12.04 -10.96
CA ASP A 338 10.77 -13.35 -11.26
C ASP A 338 11.76 -13.80 -10.18
N GLN A 339 12.59 -12.88 -9.68
CA GLN A 339 13.57 -13.17 -8.63
C GLN A 339 12.89 -13.50 -7.30
N LYS A 340 11.82 -12.76 -6.97
CA LYS A 340 10.99 -13.07 -5.80
C LYS A 340 10.28 -14.42 -5.97
N LEU A 341 9.63 -14.66 -7.10
CA LEU A 341 8.90 -15.89 -7.40
C LEU A 341 9.82 -17.13 -7.34
N ALA A 342 11.02 -17.04 -7.92
CA ALA A 342 12.03 -18.11 -7.83
C ALA A 342 12.44 -18.40 -6.38
N TYR A 343 12.61 -17.36 -5.56
CA TYR A 343 12.92 -17.50 -4.13
C TYR A 343 11.74 -18.11 -3.35
N THR A 344 10.52 -17.61 -3.54
CA THR A 344 9.34 -18.02 -2.77
C THR A 344 8.83 -19.41 -3.15
N TYR A 345 8.92 -19.80 -4.43
CA TYR A 345 8.60 -21.15 -4.88
C TYR A 345 9.56 -22.18 -4.25
N ASN A 346 10.84 -21.83 -4.13
CA ASN A 346 11.81 -22.65 -3.39
C ASN A 346 11.54 -22.65 -1.88
N ALA A 347 11.27 -21.49 -1.26
CA ALA A 347 11.04 -21.35 0.18
C ALA A 347 9.74 -22.02 0.67
N LEU A 348 8.74 -22.18 -0.21
CA LEU A 348 7.47 -22.86 0.08
C LEU A 348 7.48 -24.35 -0.30
N PHE A 349 8.03 -24.71 -1.46
CA PHE A 349 7.83 -26.05 -2.07
C PHE A 349 9.14 -26.78 -2.40
N GLY A 350 10.31 -26.16 -2.19
CA GLY A 350 11.62 -26.74 -2.53
C GLY A 350 11.92 -26.82 -4.03
N LYS A 351 10.97 -26.43 -4.88
CA LYS A 351 11.07 -26.40 -6.34
C LYS A 351 11.94 -25.22 -6.83
N LYS A 352 12.15 -25.13 -8.14
CA LYS A 352 12.74 -23.99 -8.85
C LYS A 352 11.94 -23.75 -10.14
N PRO A 353 11.88 -22.53 -10.67
CA PRO A 353 11.33 -22.30 -12.00
C PRO A 353 12.16 -23.00 -13.09
N VAL A 354 11.51 -23.31 -14.21
CA VAL A 354 12.14 -23.69 -15.47
C VAL A 354 12.40 -22.42 -16.30
N GLU A 355 13.56 -22.33 -16.97
CA GLU A 355 14.10 -21.07 -17.52
C GLU A 355 13.46 -20.58 -18.82
#